data_AF-A0A1G1KQV9-F1
#
_entry.id   AF-A0A1G1KQV9-F1
#
_cell.length_a   1.000
_cell.length_b   1.000
_cell.length_c   1.000
_cell.angle_alpha   90.00
_cell.angle_beta   90.00
_cell.angle_gamma   90.00
#
_symmetry.space_group_name_H-M   'P 1'
#
loop_
_entity.id
_entity.type
_entity.pdbx_description
1 polymer ?
#
loop_
_entity_poly.entity_id
_entity_poly.type
_entity_poly.pdbx_seq_one_letter_code
_entity_poly.pdbx_strand_id
1 'polypeptide(L)'
;MNRRISIIICIILLVISILIFMSYQSIFRYKSGPERKVDTVFIGQKKYYDSFKQSMQKAAKFYEPFNKASTFIENNEYGEALKELNESLKNARGNFHKGMVYGQMQMIYNKQGNLQKELEAIELWFSTAGENANHPEFERRAAEIRQQLAATKKVPGTK
;
A
#
# COMPACT_ATOMS: atom_id res chain seq x y z
N MET A 1 -24.74 -53.24 35.63
CA MET A 1 -24.53 -51.92 34.98
C MET A 1 -24.57 -52.11 33.47
N ASN A 2 -25.46 -51.42 32.74
CA ASN A 2 -25.70 -51.70 31.32
C ASN A 2 -24.46 -51.35 30.47
N ARG A 3 -24.02 -52.29 29.64
CA ARG A 3 -22.85 -52.16 28.76
C ARG A 3 -22.89 -50.88 27.90
N ARG A 4 -24.10 -50.45 27.53
CA ARG A 4 -24.35 -49.19 26.80
C ARG A 4 -24.07 -47.93 27.63
N ILE A 5 -24.42 -47.93 28.91
CA ILE A 5 -24.17 -46.80 29.83
C ILE A 5 -22.66 -46.64 30.05
N SER A 6 -21.93 -47.76 30.18
CA SER A 6 -20.47 -47.74 30.34
C SER A 6 -19.75 -47.14 29.13
N ILE A 7 -20.22 -47.43 27.90
CA ILE A 7 -19.64 -46.88 26.67
C ILE A 7 -19.88 -45.37 26.56
N ILE A 8 -21.09 -44.91 26.90
CA ILE A 8 -21.44 -43.48 26.89
C ILE A 8 -20.56 -42.70 27.87
N ILE A 9 -20.34 -43.22 29.08
CA ILE A 9 -19.46 -42.60 30.08
C ILE A 9 -18.02 -42.51 29.56
N CYS A 10 -17.50 -43.55 28.92
CA CYS A 10 -16.16 -43.52 28.33
C CYS A 10 -16.02 -42.47 27.22
N ILE A 11 -17.03 -42.30 26.36
CA ILE A 11 -17.02 -41.28 25.30
C ILE A 11 -17.02 -39.87 25.91
N ILE A 12 -17.86 -39.63 26.93
CA ILE A 12 -17.92 -38.32 27.60
C ILE A 12 -16.57 -37.98 28.24
N LEU A 13 -15.94 -38.94 28.94
CA LEU A 13 -14.63 -38.74 29.55
C LEU A 13 -13.54 -38.45 28.51
N LEU A 14 -13.61 -39.09 27.33
CA LEU A 14 -12.66 -38.88 26.25
C LEU A 14 -12.83 -37.50 25.58
N VAL A 15 -14.06 -37.01 25.45
CA VAL A 15 -14.31 -35.65 24.96
C VAL A 15 -13.82 -34.60 25.96
N ILE A 16 -14.05 -34.81 27.26
CA ILE A 16 -13.58 -33.89 28.31
C ILE A 16 -12.05 -33.83 28.34
N SER A 17 -11.34 -34.95 28.20
CA SER A 17 -9.87 -34.96 28.20
C SER A 17 -9.28 -34.21 27.00
N ILE A 18 -9.90 -34.34 25.81
CA ILE A 18 -9.50 -33.57 24.61
C ILE A 18 -9.70 -32.07 24.85
N LEU A 19 -10.84 -31.66 25.41
CA LEU A 19 -11.13 -30.25 25.69
C LEU A 19 -10.13 -29.64 26.69
N ILE A 20 -9.80 -30.38 27.76
CA ILE A 20 -8.79 -29.94 28.73
C ILE A 20 -7.41 -29.81 28.07
N PHE A 21 -7.02 -30.76 27.22
CA PHE A 21 -5.74 -30.73 26.52
C PHE A 21 -5.62 -29.55 25.56
N MET A 22 -6.68 -29.26 24.77
CA MET A 22 -6.70 -28.10 23.88
C MET A 22 -6.63 -26.77 24.65
N SER A 23 -7.32 -26.69 25.80
CA SER A 23 -7.27 -25.52 26.69
C SER A 23 -5.86 -25.31 27.25
N TYR A 24 -5.20 -26.39 27.67
CA TYR A 24 -3.84 -26.34 28.21
C TYR A 24 -2.82 -25.92 27.14
N GLN A 25 -2.93 -26.43 25.91
CA GLN A 25 -2.07 -25.99 24.81
C GLN A 25 -2.28 -24.52 24.45
N SER A 26 -3.52 -24.01 24.50
CA SER A 26 -3.82 -22.60 24.26
C SER A 26 -3.18 -21.71 25.31
N ILE A 27 -3.33 -22.04 26.59
CA ILE A 27 -2.75 -21.30 27.71
C ILE A 27 -1.21 -21.38 27.70
N PHE A 28 -0.65 -22.54 27.37
CA PHE A 28 0.80 -22.72 27.29
C PHE A 28 1.39 -21.90 26.13
N ARG A 29 0.78 -21.95 24.93
CA ARG A 29 1.19 -21.10 23.80
C ARG A 29 1.02 -19.60 24.09
N TYR A 30 0.05 -19.21 24.90
CA TYR A 30 -0.14 -17.82 25.32
C TYR A 30 0.92 -17.36 26.33
N LYS A 31 1.37 -18.26 27.23
CA LYS A 31 2.44 -17.96 28.21
C LYS A 31 3.86 -18.13 27.68
N SER A 32 4.06 -18.90 26.60
CA SER A 32 5.37 -19.17 26.01
C SER A 32 5.64 -18.42 24.70
N GLY A 33 4.84 -17.40 24.37
CA GLY A 33 5.26 -16.40 23.40
C GLY A 33 6.45 -15.64 23.98
N PRO A 34 7.50 -15.30 23.20
CA PRO A 34 8.60 -14.50 23.72
C PRO A 34 7.98 -13.26 24.34
N GLU A 35 8.21 -13.05 25.64
CA GLU A 35 8.01 -11.74 26.27
C GLU A 35 8.83 -10.77 25.42
N ARG A 36 8.17 -10.12 24.46
CA ARG A 36 8.71 -8.92 23.85
C ARG A 36 8.71 -7.94 25.00
N LYS A 37 9.80 -7.95 25.77
CA LYS A 37 10.25 -6.79 26.53
C LYS A 37 10.33 -5.70 25.48
N VAL A 38 9.26 -4.92 25.39
CA VAL A 38 9.32 -3.63 24.74
C VAL A 38 10.24 -2.88 25.68
N ASP A 39 11.54 -2.89 25.37
CA ASP A 39 12.49 -2.01 26.01
C ASP A 39 11.97 -0.59 25.73
N THR A 40 11.20 -0.06 26.67
CA THR A 40 10.78 1.33 26.66
C THR A 40 12.03 2.13 26.94
N VAL A 41 12.77 2.43 25.87
CA VAL A 41 13.90 3.35 25.94
C VAL A 41 13.34 4.69 26.37
N PHE A 42 13.68 5.14 27.58
CA PHE A 42 13.33 6.48 28.04
C PHE A 42 14.11 7.48 27.20
N ILE A 43 13.47 7.98 26.14
CA ILE A 43 14.02 9.05 25.31
C ILE A 43 13.73 10.35 26.05
N GLY A 44 14.74 10.91 26.73
CA GLY A 44 14.61 12.22 27.37
C GLY A 44 14.10 13.28 26.38
N GLN A 45 13.35 14.27 26.89
CA GLN A 45 12.60 15.26 26.10
C GLN A 45 13.41 15.88 24.94
N LYS A 46 14.69 16.22 25.18
CA LYS A 46 15.60 16.76 24.17
C LYS A 46 15.83 15.79 23.00
N LYS A 47 16.17 14.53 23.30
CA LYS A 47 16.44 13.51 22.27
C LYS A 47 15.18 13.14 21.48
N TYR A 48 14.01 13.17 22.14
CA TYR A 48 12.72 12.98 21.48
C TYR A 48 12.46 14.13 20.50
N TYR A 49 12.60 15.38 20.98
CA TYR A 49 12.41 16.57 20.16
C TYR A 49 13.33 16.58 18.93
N ASP A 50 14.62 16.26 19.10
CA ASP A 50 15.57 16.22 17.99
C ASP A 50 15.22 15.13 16.96
N SER A 51 14.86 13.93 17.44
CA SER A 51 14.46 12.81 16.57
C SER A 51 13.15 13.08 15.84
N PHE A 52 12.20 13.71 16.54
CA PHE A 52 10.93 14.16 15.97
C PHE A 52 11.16 15.23 14.91
N LYS A 53 11.94 16.26 15.20
CA LYS A 53 12.30 17.33 14.26
C LYS A 53 12.96 16.77 13.00
N GLN A 54 13.92 15.85 13.16
CA GLN A 54 14.53 15.18 12.02
C GLN A 54 13.52 14.36 11.21
N SER A 55 12.59 13.67 11.86
CA SER A 55 11.54 12.90 11.19
C SER A 55 10.60 13.80 10.40
N MET A 56 10.23 14.96 10.98
CA MET A 56 9.44 15.99 10.31
C MET A 56 10.16 16.57 9.10
N GLN A 57 11.41 17.01 9.25
CA GLN A 57 12.23 17.51 8.13
C GLN A 57 12.37 16.48 7.01
N LYS A 58 12.53 15.22 7.40
CA LYS A 58 12.62 14.09 6.48
C LYS A 58 11.32 13.83 5.72
N ALA A 59 10.17 13.98 6.37
CA ALA A 59 8.86 13.86 5.74
C ALA A 59 8.55 15.06 4.84
N ALA A 60 8.93 16.28 5.25
CA ALA A 60 8.74 17.51 4.51
C ALA A 60 9.35 17.44 3.10
N LYS A 61 10.54 16.82 2.95
CA LYS A 61 11.18 16.60 1.64
C LYS A 61 10.30 15.87 0.61
N PHE A 62 9.33 15.07 1.05
CA PHE A 62 8.36 14.43 0.16
C PHE A 62 7.08 15.27 0.02
N TYR A 63 6.50 15.70 1.16
CA TYR A 63 5.18 16.31 1.19
C TYR A 63 5.15 17.77 0.72
N GLU A 64 6.20 18.55 0.94
CA GLU A 64 6.27 19.93 0.43
C GLU A 64 6.17 20.00 -1.10
N PRO A 65 7.02 19.30 -1.88
CA PRO A 65 6.88 19.31 -3.33
C PRO A 65 5.58 18.63 -3.79
N PHE A 66 5.12 17.57 -3.10
CA PHE A 66 3.84 16.93 -3.42
C PHE A 66 2.65 17.90 -3.31
N ASN A 67 2.55 18.63 -2.20
CA ASN A 67 1.48 19.59 -1.98
C ASN A 67 1.57 20.78 -2.93
N LYS A 68 2.79 21.25 -3.21
CA LYS A 68 3.02 22.31 -4.20
C LYS A 68 2.60 21.89 -5.60
N ALA A 69 2.83 20.63 -5.97
CA ALA A 69 2.33 20.08 -7.21
C ALA A 69 0.80 20.12 -7.28
N SER A 70 0.09 19.80 -6.19
CA SER A 70 -1.37 19.90 -6.14
C SER A 70 -1.87 21.31 -6.47
N THR A 71 -1.23 22.36 -5.91
CA THR A 71 -1.57 23.75 -6.26
C THR A 71 -1.34 24.05 -7.74
N PHE A 72 -0.23 23.57 -8.32
CA PHE A 72 0.02 23.73 -9.75
C PHE A 72 -0.99 22.98 -10.63
N ILE A 73 -1.45 21.81 -10.21
CA ILE A 73 -2.51 21.05 -10.91
C ILE A 73 -3.82 21.85 -10.93
N GLU A 74 -4.22 22.42 -9.79
CA GLU A 74 -5.44 23.24 -9.66
C GLU A 74 -5.38 24.48 -10.57
N ASN A 75 -4.19 25.07 -10.72
CA ASN A 75 -3.93 26.20 -11.60
C ASN A 75 -3.71 25.80 -13.07
N ASN A 76 -3.80 24.52 -13.41
CA ASN A 76 -3.51 23.95 -14.74
C ASN A 76 -2.06 24.18 -15.22
N GLU A 77 -1.12 24.44 -14.31
CA GLU A 77 0.31 24.60 -14.57
C GLU A 77 1.01 23.23 -14.59
N TYR A 78 0.59 22.36 -15.51
CA TYR A 78 0.97 20.94 -15.51
C TYR A 78 2.48 20.68 -15.63
N GLY A 79 3.24 21.56 -16.30
CA GLY A 79 4.69 21.42 -16.41
C GLY A 79 5.40 21.55 -15.05
N GLU A 80 5.03 22.58 -14.28
CA GLU A 80 5.58 22.80 -12.94
C GLU A 80 5.06 21.73 -11.96
N ALA A 81 3.80 21.32 -12.08
CA ALA A 81 3.26 20.20 -11.31
C ALA A 81 4.10 18.92 -11.48
N LEU A 82 4.41 18.54 -12.72
CA LEU A 82 5.23 17.35 -12.99
C LEU A 82 6.67 17.48 -12.45
N LYS A 83 7.24 18.68 -12.46
CA LYS A 83 8.58 18.95 -11.91
C LYS A 83 8.60 18.72 -10.39
N GLU A 84 7.60 19.25 -9.68
CA GLU A 84 7.47 19.06 -8.23
C GLU A 84 7.11 17.60 -7.87
N LEU A 85 6.24 16.94 -8.64
CA LEU A 85 5.95 15.50 -8.46
C LEU A 85 7.21 14.65 -8.63
N ASN A 86 8.08 14.95 -9.60
CA ASN A 86 9.35 14.27 -9.75
C ASN A 86 10.29 14.51 -8.57
N GLU A 87 10.31 15.71 -7.99
CA GLU A 87 11.09 15.99 -6.79
C GLU A 87 10.55 15.22 -5.57
N SER A 88 9.23 15.13 -5.43
CA SER A 88 8.58 14.29 -4.44
C SER A 88 8.96 12.82 -4.62
N LEU A 89 8.96 12.31 -5.86
CA LEU A 89 9.31 10.92 -6.18
C LEU A 89 10.74 10.56 -5.76
N LYS A 90 11.71 11.46 -5.95
CA LYS A 90 13.11 11.25 -5.49
C LYS A 90 13.22 11.07 -3.98
N ASN A 91 12.32 11.70 -3.23
CA ASN A 91 12.29 11.68 -1.77
C ASN A 91 11.30 10.64 -1.21
N ALA A 92 10.60 9.88 -2.07
CA ALA A 92 9.62 8.88 -1.68
C ALA A 92 10.29 7.69 -0.98
N ARG A 93 9.79 7.35 0.22
CA ARG A 93 10.42 6.32 1.08
C ARG A 93 9.89 4.92 0.90
N GLY A 94 8.77 4.79 0.21
CA GLY A 94 8.10 3.51 0.05
C GLY A 94 7.12 3.55 -1.10
N ASN A 95 6.57 2.36 -1.37
CA ASN A 95 5.66 2.13 -2.47
C ASN A 95 4.39 2.98 -2.34
N PHE A 96 3.86 3.15 -1.13
CA PHE A 96 2.70 4.00 -0.91
C PHE A 96 2.89 5.43 -1.45
N HIS A 97 4.02 6.07 -1.11
CA HIS A 97 4.35 7.43 -1.58
C HIS A 97 4.54 7.50 -3.09
N LYS A 98 5.24 6.53 -3.67
CA LYS A 98 5.43 6.44 -5.11
C LYS A 98 4.08 6.28 -5.84
N GLY A 99 3.19 5.43 -5.32
CA GLY A 99 1.84 5.25 -5.85
C GLY A 99 1.02 6.54 -5.83
N MET A 100 1.09 7.32 -4.75
CA MET A 100 0.44 8.65 -4.71
C MET A 100 0.94 9.56 -5.83
N VAL A 101 2.26 9.62 -6.05
CA VAL A 101 2.87 10.45 -7.10
C VAL A 101 2.42 9.98 -8.49
N TYR A 102 2.51 8.68 -8.78
CA TYR A 102 2.11 8.15 -10.08
C TYR A 102 0.61 8.35 -10.38
N GLY A 103 -0.25 8.29 -9.36
CA GLY A 103 -1.67 8.62 -9.52
C GLY A 103 -1.90 10.08 -9.94
N GLN A 104 -1.17 11.02 -9.33
CA GLN A 104 -1.24 12.43 -9.75
C GLN A 104 -0.67 12.66 -11.14
N MET A 105 0.44 12.00 -11.49
CA MET A 105 1.03 12.08 -12.84
C MET A 105 0.08 11.53 -13.91
N GLN A 106 -0.58 10.40 -13.64
CA GLN A 106 -1.61 9.83 -14.53
C GLN A 106 -2.72 10.85 -14.81
N MET A 107 -3.25 11.50 -13.78
CA MET A 107 -4.29 12.51 -13.95
C MET A 107 -3.81 13.70 -14.81
N ILE A 108 -2.58 14.19 -14.59
CA ILE A 108 -2.00 15.26 -15.40
C ILE A 108 -1.88 14.83 -16.87
N TYR A 109 -1.35 13.64 -17.14
CA TYR A 109 -1.17 13.17 -18.51
C TYR A 109 -2.50 12.94 -19.24
N ASN A 110 -3.53 12.49 -18.53
CA ASN A 110 -4.90 12.43 -19.05
C ASN A 110 -5.39 13.84 -19.46
N LYS A 111 -5.22 14.85 -18.59
CA LYS A 111 -5.60 16.25 -18.90
C LYS A 111 -4.83 16.84 -20.08
N GLN A 112 -3.57 16.45 -20.27
CA GLN A 112 -2.74 16.86 -21.41
C GLN A 112 -3.04 16.07 -22.70
N GLY A 113 -3.87 15.01 -22.64
CA GLY A 113 -4.11 14.10 -23.76
C GLY A 113 -2.89 13.25 -24.14
N ASN A 114 -1.89 13.14 -23.26
CA ASN A 114 -0.69 12.35 -23.52
C ASN A 114 -0.90 10.89 -23.12
N LEU A 115 -1.56 10.13 -24.00
CA LEU A 115 -1.95 8.74 -23.76
C LEU A 115 -0.76 7.84 -23.43
N GLN A 116 0.38 8.02 -24.08
CA GLN A 116 1.57 7.18 -23.84
C GLN A 116 2.08 7.37 -22.40
N LYS A 117 2.25 8.62 -21.96
CA LYS A 117 2.70 8.90 -20.59
C LYS A 117 1.64 8.58 -19.54
N GLU A 118 0.36 8.72 -19.86
CA GLU A 118 -0.73 8.31 -18.99
C GLU A 118 -0.66 6.80 -18.72
N LEU A 119 -0.47 5.97 -19.76
CA LEU A 119 -0.31 4.53 -19.63
C LEU A 119 0.92 4.16 -18.80
N GLU A 120 2.06 4.79 -19.08
CA GLU A 120 3.31 4.58 -18.32
C GLU A 120 3.10 4.88 -16.82
N ALA A 121 2.40 5.97 -16.48
CA ALA A 121 2.10 6.31 -15.09
C ALA A 121 1.19 5.26 -14.42
N ILE A 122 0.19 4.73 -15.13
CA ILE A 122 -0.69 3.65 -14.62
C ILE A 122 0.12 2.37 -14.36
N GLU A 123 1.00 1.99 -15.28
CA GLU A 123 1.83 0.79 -15.14
C GLU A 123 2.83 0.92 -14.00
N LEU A 124 3.43 2.10 -13.83
CA LEU A 124 4.28 2.42 -12.68
C LEU A 124 3.49 2.36 -11.37
N TRP A 125 2.24 2.83 -11.37
CA TRP A 125 1.35 2.72 -10.20
C TRP A 125 1.12 1.26 -9.80
N PHE A 126 0.74 0.38 -10.74
CA PHE A 126 0.55 -1.05 -10.46
C PHE A 126 1.82 -1.75 -10.00
N SER A 127 2.96 -1.48 -10.65
CA SER A 127 4.25 -2.06 -10.24
C SER A 127 4.65 -1.68 -8.81
N THR A 128 4.16 -0.53 -8.36
CA THR A 128 4.42 -0.01 -7.02
C THR A 128 3.42 -0.57 -5.99
N ALA A 129 2.13 -0.66 -6.35
CA ALA A 129 1.07 -1.06 -5.44
C ALA A 129 1.09 -2.56 -5.06
N GLY A 130 1.80 -3.39 -5.84
CA GLY A 130 1.98 -4.83 -5.59
C GLY A 130 0.93 -5.71 -6.27
N GLU A 131 1.14 -7.02 -6.24
CA GLU A 131 0.35 -8.00 -7.03
C GLU A 131 -1.14 -8.05 -6.65
N ASN A 132 -1.51 -7.65 -5.44
CA ASN A 132 -2.89 -7.62 -4.96
C ASN A 132 -3.53 -6.23 -5.07
N ALA A 133 -2.91 -5.29 -5.78
CA ALA A 133 -3.45 -3.95 -5.96
C ALA A 133 -4.69 -4.00 -6.85
N ASN A 134 -5.84 -3.75 -6.26
CA ASN A 134 -7.11 -3.70 -6.98
C ASN A 134 -7.50 -2.23 -7.24
N HIS A 135 -7.46 -1.81 -8.50
CA HIS A 135 -7.91 -0.49 -8.93
C HIS A 135 -8.63 -0.59 -10.29
N PRO A 136 -9.89 -1.02 -10.32
CA PRO A 136 -10.60 -1.38 -11.57
C PRO A 136 -10.64 -0.25 -12.59
N GLU A 137 -10.69 1.00 -12.13
CA GLU A 137 -10.65 2.17 -13.00
C GLU A 137 -9.33 2.31 -13.77
N PHE A 138 -8.21 1.98 -13.12
CA PHE A 138 -6.87 2.06 -13.74
C PHE A 138 -6.68 0.90 -14.72
N GLU A 139 -7.18 -0.30 -14.39
CA GLU A 139 -7.16 -1.45 -15.30
C GLU A 139 -7.97 -1.15 -16.57
N ARG A 140 -9.21 -0.67 -16.40
CA ARG A 140 -10.08 -0.27 -17.52
C ARG A 140 -9.42 0.82 -18.35
N ARG A 141 -8.90 1.87 -17.72
CA ARG A 141 -8.27 2.99 -18.42
C ARG A 141 -7.01 2.57 -19.18
N ALA A 142 -6.17 1.71 -18.59
CA ALA A 142 -5.00 1.17 -19.28
C ALA A 142 -5.40 0.32 -20.50
N ALA A 143 -6.45 -0.50 -20.40
CA ALA A 143 -6.96 -1.27 -21.53
C ALA A 143 -7.47 -0.36 -22.66
N GLU A 144 -8.22 0.70 -22.33
CA GLU A 144 -8.68 1.71 -23.30
C GLU A 144 -7.52 2.41 -24.01
N ILE A 145 -6.54 2.90 -23.26
CA ILE A 145 -5.37 3.58 -23.83
C ILE A 145 -4.61 2.65 -24.77
N ARG A 146 -4.38 1.39 -24.38
CA ARG A 146 -3.70 0.39 -25.22
C ARG A 146 -4.45 0.18 -26.54
N GLN A 147 -5.78 0.11 -26.53
CA GLN A 147 -6.58 0.01 -27.75
C GLN A 147 -6.46 1.27 -28.62
N GLN A 148 -6.53 2.46 -28.02
CA GLN A 148 -6.39 3.73 -28.74
C GLN A 148 -5.01 3.86 -29.40
N LEU A 149 -3.93 3.56 -28.67
CA LEU A 149 -2.57 3.58 -29.20
C LEU A 149 -2.36 2.55 -30.31
N ALA A 150 -2.97 1.37 -30.21
CA ALA A 150 -2.92 0.35 -31.26
C ALA A 150 -3.69 0.77 -32.52
N ALA A 151 -4.83 1.46 -32.38
CA ALA A 151 -5.59 1.98 -33.50
C ALA A 151 -4.81 3.07 -34.26
N THR A 152 -4.14 3.99 -33.56
CA THR A 152 -3.31 5.04 -34.18
C THR A 152 -2.14 4.45 -34.98
N LYS A 153 -1.52 3.37 -34.50
CA LYS A 153 -0.44 2.66 -35.24
C LYS A 153 -0.93 1.97 -36.52
N LYS A 154 -2.22 1.64 -36.61
CA LYS A 154 -2.84 0.98 -37.78
C LYS A 154 -3.31 1.95 -38.86
N VAL A 155 -3.10 3.27 -38.72
CA VAL A 155 -3.34 4.26 -39.78
C VAL A 155 -2.00 4.72 -40.39
N PRO A 156 -1.30 3.91 -41.20
CA PRO A 156 -0.24 4.39 -42.08
C PRO A 156 -0.87 4.88 -43.40
N GLY A 157 -0.90 6.20 -43.61
CA GLY A 157 -1.04 6.81 -44.94
C GLY A 157 -2.36 6.61 -45.67
N THR A 158 -3.29 7.56 -45.51
CA THR A 158 -4.05 8.03 -46.68
C THR A 158 -3.11 8.90 -47.50
N LYS A 159 -2.80 8.44 -48.71
CA LYS A 159 -2.14 9.19 -49.78
C LYS A 159 -2.84 10.52 -50.05
#